data_AF-A0AAT9J270-F1
#
_entry.id   AF-A0AAT9J270-F1
#
_cell.length_a   1.000
_cell.length_b   1.000
_cell.length_c   1.000
_cell.angle_alpha   90.00
_cell.angle_beta   90.00
_cell.angle_gamma   90.00
#
_symmetry.space_group_name_H-M   'P 1'
#
loop_
_entity.id
_entity.type
_entity.pdbx_description
1 polymer ?
#
loop_
_entity_poly.entity_id
_entity_poly.type
_entity_poly.pdbx_seq_one_letter_code
_entity_poly.pdbx_strand_id
1 'polypeptide(L)'
;MRKRVVSRTAQIYYLQARQLETVGLYDYEFTKYDQRPLRRDMAHILIAALTSIVDEEHVMQQNTERAMQLCVKNLFESTSAGAQHDALGFRIAHAHLLRKKEMIKAADECLDGVHRDIYMYGCSERTYLSFLLEAGRNLLTRKNGPRAYCIYFVPCLERAMARSLTREAQQARGYALQALRQIGQLYDGAPENPDAVSIYIEAKISEGTFIETDMRPTVVDGVSQDPLASYDINDDFERVFSLIRSPDAVAAEIKQLDNLKLE
;
A
#
# COMPACT_ATOMS: atom_id res chain seq x y z
N MET A 1 0.15 0.12 -33.71
CA MET A 1 1.32 1.01 -33.44
C MET A 1 0.93 2.26 -32.64
N ARG A 2 -0.06 3.04 -33.09
CA ARG A 2 -0.56 4.28 -32.43
C ARG A 2 -0.83 4.15 -30.92
N LYS A 3 -1.65 3.18 -30.47
CA LYS A 3 -1.97 2.97 -29.05
C LYS A 3 -0.73 2.77 -28.14
N ARG A 4 0.31 2.10 -28.65
CA ARG A 4 1.57 1.88 -27.92
C ARG A 4 2.37 3.18 -27.76
N VAL A 5 2.39 4.01 -28.81
CA VAL A 5 3.04 5.33 -28.77
C VAL A 5 2.32 6.22 -27.76
N VAL A 6 0.99 6.31 -27.85
CA VAL A 6 0.15 7.07 -26.89
C VAL A 6 0.40 6.63 -25.46
N SER A 7 0.35 5.33 -25.18
CA SER A 7 0.58 4.79 -23.83
C SER A 7 1.95 5.18 -23.28
N ARG A 8 3.00 5.11 -24.11
CA ARG A 8 4.35 5.52 -23.71
C ARG A 8 4.47 7.02 -23.50
N THR A 9 3.86 7.83 -24.37
CA THR A 9 3.83 9.29 -24.20
C THR A 9 3.09 9.68 -22.93
N ALA A 10 1.95 9.07 -22.65
CA ALA A 10 1.20 9.29 -21.40
C ALA A 10 2.03 8.88 -20.17
N GLN A 11 2.75 7.77 -20.25
CA GLN A 11 3.67 7.35 -19.18
C GLN A 11 4.80 8.36 -18.96
N ILE A 12 5.38 8.91 -20.03
CA ILE A 12 6.42 9.95 -19.92
C ILE A 12 5.84 11.21 -19.27
N TYR A 13 4.66 11.66 -19.69
CA TYR A 13 3.99 12.81 -19.08
C TYR A 13 3.71 12.57 -17.58
N TYR A 14 3.24 11.38 -17.23
CA TYR A 14 3.03 11.03 -15.82
C TYR A 14 4.32 11.08 -15.01
N LEU A 15 5.42 10.53 -15.54
CA LEU A 15 6.73 10.57 -14.88
C LEU A 15 7.32 11.98 -14.79
N GLN A 16 6.94 12.89 -15.69
CA GLN A 16 7.32 14.30 -15.68
C GLN A 16 6.40 15.17 -14.81
N ALA A 17 5.50 14.57 -14.03
CA ALA A 17 4.49 15.28 -13.23
C ALA A 17 3.60 16.21 -14.08
N ARG A 18 3.22 15.76 -15.27
CA ARG A 18 2.30 16.43 -16.21
C ARG A 18 0.96 15.70 -16.23
N GLN A 19 0.24 15.75 -15.09
CA GLN A 19 -0.96 14.95 -14.86
C GLN A 19 -2.10 15.33 -15.80
N LEU A 20 -2.33 16.62 -16.02
CA LEU A 20 -3.41 17.11 -16.90
C LEU A 20 -3.20 16.64 -18.34
N GLU A 21 -1.98 16.70 -18.86
CA GLU A 21 -1.66 16.21 -20.20
C GLU A 21 -1.71 14.68 -20.30
N THR A 22 -1.39 13.98 -19.21
CA THR A 22 -1.56 12.52 -19.12
C THR A 22 -3.03 12.14 -19.27
N VAL A 23 -3.91 12.78 -18.50
CA VAL A 23 -5.36 12.55 -18.54
C VAL A 23 -5.91 12.94 -19.91
N GLY A 24 -5.59 14.15 -20.40
CA GLY A 24 -6.07 14.63 -21.70
C GLY A 24 -5.67 13.73 -22.87
N LEU A 25 -4.46 13.15 -22.84
CA LEU A 25 -4.01 12.22 -23.87
C LEU A 25 -4.79 10.90 -23.85
N TYR A 26 -5.11 10.38 -22.66
CA TYR A 26 -5.97 9.22 -22.53
C TYR A 26 -7.42 9.52 -22.90
N ASP A 27 -7.95 10.67 -22.50
CA ASP A 27 -9.31 11.08 -22.81
C ASP A 27 -9.53 11.19 -24.31
N TYR A 28 -8.60 11.82 -25.01
CA TYR A 28 -8.64 11.94 -26.47
C TYR A 28 -8.66 10.58 -27.18
N GLU A 29 -7.86 9.63 -26.73
CA GLU A 29 -7.75 8.32 -27.39
C GLU A 29 -8.87 7.34 -26.98
N PHE A 30 -9.44 7.47 -25.77
CA PHE A 30 -10.43 6.53 -25.23
C PHE A 30 -11.88 6.99 -25.37
N THR A 31 -12.18 8.28 -25.25
CA THR A 31 -13.55 8.77 -25.50
C THR A 31 -13.90 8.74 -26.99
N LYS A 32 -12.90 8.86 -27.87
CA LYS A 32 -13.12 9.06 -29.31
C LYS A 32 -13.02 7.78 -30.16
N TYR A 33 -12.32 6.73 -29.71
CA TYR A 33 -11.97 5.61 -30.59
C TYR A 33 -12.15 4.20 -30.03
N ASP A 34 -12.31 3.98 -28.73
CA ASP A 34 -12.45 2.62 -28.20
C ASP A 34 -13.10 2.57 -26.80
N GLN A 35 -14.31 2.00 -26.70
CA GLN A 35 -15.00 1.78 -25.41
C GLN A 35 -14.50 0.54 -24.65
N ARG A 36 -13.56 -0.21 -25.23
CA ARG A 36 -12.96 -1.36 -24.58
C ARG A 36 -12.20 -0.97 -23.31
N PRO A 37 -11.95 -1.96 -22.45
CA PRO A 37 -11.13 -1.78 -21.26
C PRO A 37 -9.75 -1.26 -21.58
N LEU A 38 -9.23 -0.45 -20.66
CA LEU A 38 -7.83 -0.05 -20.69
C LEU A 38 -6.96 -1.28 -20.44
N ARG A 39 -5.81 -1.34 -21.11
CA ARG A 39 -4.79 -2.31 -20.68
C ARG A 39 -4.33 -1.95 -19.27
N ARG A 40 -3.99 -2.94 -18.47
CA ARG A 40 -3.55 -2.79 -17.07
C ARG A 40 -2.65 -1.58 -16.82
N ASP A 41 -1.53 -1.49 -17.53
CA ASP A 41 -0.55 -0.40 -17.31
C ASP A 41 -1.16 0.99 -17.60
N MET A 42 -1.98 1.08 -18.65
CA MET A 42 -2.66 2.33 -19.03
C MET A 42 -3.70 2.72 -17.98
N ALA A 43 -4.46 1.74 -17.49
CA ALA A 43 -5.47 1.94 -16.46
C ALA A 43 -4.82 2.46 -15.17
N HIS A 44 -3.77 1.80 -14.69
CA HIS A 44 -3.07 2.22 -13.46
C HIS A 44 -2.46 3.62 -13.58
N ILE A 45 -1.84 3.96 -14.73
CA ILE A 45 -1.31 5.30 -14.95
C ILE A 45 -2.44 6.34 -14.95
N LEU A 46 -3.56 6.06 -15.62
CA LEU A 46 -4.69 6.99 -15.66
C LEU A 46 -5.32 7.18 -14.28
N ILE A 47 -5.54 6.09 -13.53
CA ILE A 47 -6.03 6.14 -12.14
C ILE A 47 -5.08 6.96 -11.27
N ALA A 48 -3.77 6.72 -11.37
CA ALA A 48 -2.77 7.47 -10.63
C ALA A 48 -2.72 8.95 -11.03
N ALA A 49 -2.84 9.26 -12.32
CA ALA A 49 -2.88 10.63 -12.82
C ALA A 49 -4.11 11.38 -12.30
N LEU A 50 -5.31 10.81 -12.46
CA LEU A 50 -6.58 11.38 -11.98
C LEU A 50 -6.53 11.68 -10.49
N THR A 51 -5.99 10.76 -9.68
CA THR A 51 -5.90 10.93 -8.23
C THR A 51 -4.81 11.89 -7.77
N SER A 52 -3.88 12.27 -8.64
CA SER A 52 -2.78 13.19 -8.33
C SER A 52 -3.03 14.63 -8.75
N ILE A 53 -4.12 14.91 -9.48
CA ILE A 53 -4.56 16.26 -9.79
C ILE A 53 -5.15 16.88 -8.51
N VAL A 54 -4.44 17.87 -7.97
CA VAL A 54 -4.88 18.69 -6.84
C VAL A 54 -5.42 19.99 -7.43
N ASP A 55 -6.75 20.07 -7.53
CA ASP A 55 -7.50 21.21 -8.07
C ASP A 55 -8.63 21.56 -7.08
N GLU A 56 -9.63 22.33 -7.52
CA GLU A 56 -10.85 22.58 -6.74
C GLU A 56 -11.48 21.28 -6.22
N GLU A 57 -12.05 21.31 -5.01
CA GLU A 57 -12.58 20.13 -4.32
C GLU A 57 -13.58 19.34 -5.19
N HIS A 58 -14.43 20.05 -5.94
CA HIS A 58 -15.39 19.43 -6.85
C HIS A 58 -14.70 18.63 -7.98
N VAL A 59 -13.63 19.17 -8.55
CA VAL A 59 -12.85 18.51 -9.60
C VAL A 59 -12.12 17.29 -9.05
N MET A 60 -11.57 17.39 -7.84
CA MET A 60 -10.94 16.25 -7.15
C MET A 60 -11.93 15.11 -6.91
N GLN A 61 -13.16 15.43 -6.46
CA GLN A 61 -14.21 14.43 -6.26
C GLN A 61 -14.61 13.76 -7.57
N GLN A 62 -14.83 14.53 -8.64
CA GLN A 62 -15.13 13.97 -9.98
C GLN A 62 -14.00 13.06 -10.49
N ASN A 63 -12.74 13.50 -10.37
CA ASN A 63 -11.58 12.70 -10.79
C ASN A 63 -11.47 11.40 -9.98
N THR A 64 -11.73 11.46 -8.68
CA THR A 64 -11.72 10.28 -7.81
C THR A 64 -12.82 9.30 -8.17
N GLU A 65 -14.04 9.77 -8.43
CA GLU A 65 -15.16 8.93 -8.86
C GLU A 65 -14.90 8.27 -10.20
N ARG A 66 -14.35 9.04 -11.15
CA ARG A 66 -13.94 8.52 -12.44
C ARG A 66 -12.86 7.45 -12.30
N ALA A 67 -11.87 7.66 -11.44
CA ALA A 67 -10.85 6.67 -11.16
C ALA A 67 -11.45 5.39 -10.53
N MET A 68 -12.45 5.52 -9.64
CA MET A 68 -13.16 4.37 -9.07
C MET A 68 -13.92 3.57 -10.13
N GLN A 69 -14.62 4.24 -11.04
CA GLN A 69 -15.32 3.57 -12.15
C GLN A 69 -14.34 2.79 -13.04
N LEU A 70 -13.18 3.38 -13.35
CA LEU A 70 -12.12 2.69 -14.08
C LEU A 70 -11.59 1.47 -13.33
N CYS A 71 -11.32 1.59 -12.02
CA CYS A 71 -10.90 0.47 -11.19
C CYS A 71 -11.91 -0.67 -11.22
N VAL A 72 -13.19 -0.39 -10.95
CA VAL A 72 -14.24 -1.42 -10.87
C VAL A 72 -14.45 -2.11 -12.21
N LYS A 73 -14.47 -1.36 -13.32
CA LYS A 73 -14.60 -1.92 -14.67
C LYS A 73 -13.45 -2.91 -14.97
N ASN A 74 -12.21 -2.46 -14.81
CA ASN A 74 -11.04 -3.31 -15.09
C ASN A 74 -10.91 -4.48 -14.12
N LEU A 75 -11.34 -4.32 -12.87
CA LEU A 75 -11.39 -5.39 -11.89
C LEU A 75 -12.34 -6.51 -12.33
N PHE A 76 -13.57 -6.15 -12.73
CA PHE A 76 -14.57 -7.11 -13.19
C PHE A 76 -14.09 -7.89 -14.42
N GLU A 77 -13.48 -7.20 -15.37
CA GLU A 77 -12.95 -7.79 -16.59
C GLU A 77 -11.75 -8.70 -16.33
N SER A 78 -10.81 -8.26 -15.49
CA SER A 78 -9.64 -9.08 -15.12
C SER A 78 -10.08 -10.36 -14.39
N THR A 79 -11.04 -10.23 -13.48
CA THR A 79 -11.60 -11.38 -12.75
C THR A 79 -12.32 -12.34 -13.71
N SER A 80 -13.16 -11.83 -14.61
CA SER A 80 -13.90 -12.63 -15.59
C SER A 80 -12.99 -13.35 -16.58
N ALA A 81 -11.84 -12.75 -16.89
CA ALA A 81 -10.81 -13.32 -17.76
C ALA A 81 -9.86 -14.30 -17.03
N GLY A 82 -10.03 -14.50 -15.71
CA GLY A 82 -9.11 -15.32 -14.90
C GLY A 82 -7.74 -14.69 -14.65
N ALA A 83 -7.56 -13.41 -14.95
CA ALA A 83 -6.31 -12.67 -14.77
C ALA A 83 -6.17 -12.15 -13.33
N GLN A 84 -6.03 -13.07 -12.36
CA GLN A 84 -6.06 -12.73 -10.92
C GLN A 84 -4.97 -11.74 -10.51
N HIS A 85 -3.76 -11.84 -11.07
CA HIS A 85 -2.68 -10.90 -10.76
C HIS A 85 -2.99 -9.45 -11.17
N ASP A 86 -3.73 -9.26 -12.26
CA ASP A 86 -4.16 -7.94 -12.72
C ASP A 86 -5.31 -7.44 -11.84
N ALA A 87 -6.26 -8.32 -11.50
CA ALA A 87 -7.36 -8.02 -10.58
C ALA A 87 -6.87 -7.54 -9.21
N LEU A 88 -5.83 -8.18 -8.65
CA LEU A 88 -5.19 -7.77 -7.39
C LEU A 88 -4.72 -6.31 -7.42
N GLY A 89 -4.04 -5.91 -8.51
CA GLY A 89 -3.59 -4.54 -8.68
C GLY A 89 -4.75 -3.54 -8.65
N PHE A 90 -5.86 -3.86 -9.31
CA PHE A 90 -7.05 -3.00 -9.30
C PHE A 90 -7.76 -2.97 -7.95
N ARG A 91 -7.78 -4.07 -7.19
CA ARG A 91 -8.33 -4.06 -5.82
C ARG A 91 -7.52 -3.18 -4.88
N ILE A 92 -6.18 -3.25 -4.94
CA ILE A 92 -5.30 -2.38 -4.15
C ILE A 92 -5.54 -0.91 -4.54
N ALA A 93 -5.63 -0.61 -5.84
CA ALA A 93 -5.94 0.74 -6.32
C ALA A 93 -7.35 1.20 -5.90
N HIS A 94 -8.32 0.30 -5.82
CA HIS A 94 -9.66 0.60 -5.32
C HIS A 94 -9.66 0.90 -3.81
N ALA A 95 -8.95 0.12 -3.01
CA ALA A 95 -8.75 0.40 -1.58
C ALA A 95 -8.11 1.78 -1.36
N HIS A 96 -7.12 2.13 -2.19
CA HIS A 96 -6.51 3.47 -2.17
C HIS A 96 -7.53 4.60 -2.39
N LEU A 97 -8.43 4.43 -3.37
CA LEU A 97 -9.49 5.39 -3.67
C LEU A 97 -10.52 5.47 -2.54
N LEU A 98 -10.92 4.33 -1.97
CA LEU A 98 -11.81 4.27 -0.81
C LEU A 98 -11.22 5.01 0.39
N ARG A 99 -9.92 4.82 0.68
CA ARG A 99 -9.22 5.58 1.73
C ARG A 99 -9.22 7.09 1.44
N LYS A 100 -8.99 7.50 0.18
CA LYS A 100 -9.06 8.91 -0.22
C LYS A 100 -10.45 9.53 -0.02
N LYS A 101 -11.52 8.74 -0.13
CA LYS A 101 -12.90 9.16 0.17
C LYS A 101 -13.28 8.98 1.65
N GLU A 102 -12.30 8.75 2.53
CA GLU A 102 -12.49 8.52 3.97
C GLU A 102 -13.38 7.29 4.29
N MET A 103 -13.59 6.40 3.33
CA MET A 103 -14.33 5.14 3.50
C MET A 103 -13.41 4.05 4.03
N ILE A 104 -12.77 4.30 5.17
CA ILE A 104 -11.66 3.48 5.69
C ILE A 104 -12.07 2.02 5.91
N LYS A 105 -13.26 1.76 6.46
CA LYS A 105 -13.75 0.41 6.68
C LYS A 105 -13.87 -0.39 5.39
N ALA A 106 -14.40 0.23 4.33
CA ALA A 106 -14.52 -0.41 3.02
C ALA A 106 -13.13 -0.65 2.39
N ALA A 107 -12.18 0.25 2.63
CA ALA A 107 -10.80 0.07 2.19
C ALA A 107 -10.14 -1.13 2.89
N ASP A 108 -10.35 -1.30 4.20
CA ASP A 108 -9.86 -2.44 4.98
C ASP A 108 -10.49 -3.76 4.47
N GLU A 109 -11.82 -3.82 4.32
CA GLU A 109 -12.51 -5.00 3.78
C GLU A 109 -12.01 -5.38 2.37
N CYS A 110 -11.67 -4.37 1.55
CA CYS A 110 -11.10 -4.59 0.23
C CYS A 110 -9.69 -5.20 0.30
N LEU A 111 -8.85 -4.70 1.22
CA LEU A 111 -7.49 -5.21 1.43
C LEU A 111 -7.48 -6.58 2.11
N ASP A 112 -8.45 -6.89 2.95
CA ASP A 112 -8.69 -8.24 3.47
C ASP A 112 -8.95 -9.23 2.33
N GLY A 113 -9.76 -8.82 1.35
CA GLY A 113 -9.97 -9.59 0.13
C GLY A 113 -8.70 -9.76 -0.72
N VAL A 114 -7.86 -8.72 -0.81
CA VAL A 114 -6.55 -8.79 -1.48
C VAL A 114 -5.63 -9.78 -0.77
N HIS A 115 -5.55 -9.72 0.55
CA HIS A 115 -4.70 -10.61 1.34
C HIS A 115 -5.10 -12.07 1.13
N ARG A 116 -6.41 -12.39 1.19
CA ARG A 116 -6.92 -13.73 0.90
C ARG A 116 -6.52 -14.23 -0.49
N ASP A 117 -6.64 -13.38 -1.49
CA ASP A 117 -6.28 -13.75 -2.86
C ASP A 117 -4.76 -13.92 -3.05
N ILE A 118 -3.94 -13.10 -2.38
CA ILE A 118 -2.49 -13.27 -2.39
C ILE A 118 -2.10 -14.60 -1.74
N TYR A 119 -2.73 -14.96 -0.62
CA TYR A 119 -2.49 -16.25 0.03
C TYR A 119 -2.90 -17.43 -0.87
N MET A 120 -4.09 -17.37 -1.49
CA MET A 120 -4.60 -18.46 -2.33
C MET A 120 -3.87 -18.61 -3.66
N TYR A 121 -3.50 -17.50 -4.32
CA TYR A 121 -3.05 -17.52 -5.72
C TYR A 121 -1.61 -17.02 -5.91
N GLY A 122 -0.99 -16.49 -4.86
CA GLY A 122 0.28 -15.77 -4.95
C GLY A 122 0.15 -14.44 -5.70
N CYS A 123 1.24 -13.66 -5.72
CA CYS A 123 1.31 -12.44 -6.51
C CYS A 123 2.75 -12.07 -6.87
N SER A 124 2.91 -11.07 -7.74
CA SER A 124 4.22 -10.49 -8.02
C SER A 124 4.71 -9.65 -6.83
N GLU A 125 6.03 -9.58 -6.62
CA GLU A 125 6.62 -8.79 -5.54
C GLU A 125 6.13 -7.34 -5.52
N ARG A 126 6.02 -6.69 -6.69
CA ARG A 126 5.52 -5.31 -6.78
C ARG A 126 4.07 -5.17 -6.33
N THR A 127 3.23 -6.14 -6.67
CA THR A 127 1.83 -6.18 -6.21
C THR A 127 1.80 -6.35 -4.70
N TYR A 128 2.64 -7.22 -4.15
CA TYR A 128 2.73 -7.47 -2.73
C TYR A 128 3.17 -6.23 -1.94
N LEU A 129 4.25 -5.56 -2.38
CA LEU A 129 4.71 -4.32 -1.77
C LEU A 129 3.66 -3.21 -1.85
N SER A 130 2.92 -3.12 -2.97
CA SER A 130 1.81 -2.16 -3.11
C SER A 130 0.69 -2.44 -2.11
N PHE A 131 0.39 -3.72 -1.86
CA PHE A 131 -0.58 -4.13 -0.83
C PHE A 131 -0.10 -3.71 0.57
N LEU A 132 1.15 -4.03 0.93
CA LEU A 132 1.72 -3.68 2.23
C LEU A 132 1.67 -2.17 2.47
N LEU A 133 2.11 -1.38 1.48
CA LEU A 133 2.08 0.07 1.55
C LEU A 133 0.66 0.60 1.78
N GLU A 134 -0.33 0.12 1.03
CA GLU A 134 -1.69 0.64 1.16
C GLU A 134 -2.37 0.21 2.46
N ALA A 135 -2.16 -1.02 2.92
CA ALA A 135 -2.67 -1.49 4.20
C ALA A 135 -2.06 -0.73 5.39
N GLY A 136 -0.75 -0.48 5.36
CA GLY A 136 -0.11 0.39 6.37
C GLY A 136 -0.67 1.82 6.34
N ARG A 137 -0.95 2.37 5.16
CA ARG A 137 -1.54 3.73 5.03
C ARG A 137 -2.96 3.80 5.60
N ASN A 138 -3.78 2.78 5.41
CA ASN A 138 -5.10 2.70 6.07
C ASN A 138 -4.97 2.78 7.59
N LEU A 139 -4.04 2.01 8.17
CA LEU A 139 -3.80 2.03 9.62
C LEU A 139 -3.27 3.38 10.11
N LEU A 140 -2.39 4.04 9.36
CA LEU A 140 -1.95 5.40 9.67
C LEU A 140 -3.10 6.41 9.70
N THR A 141 -4.06 6.30 8.78
CA THR A 141 -5.26 7.15 8.80
C THR A 141 -6.10 6.91 10.06
N ARG A 142 -6.15 5.68 10.56
CA ARG A 142 -6.80 5.29 11.82
C ARG A 142 -6.00 5.61 13.08
N LYS A 143 -4.85 6.28 12.95
CA LYS A 143 -3.91 6.56 14.06
C LYS A 143 -3.37 5.29 14.75
N ASN A 144 -3.32 4.17 14.04
CA ASN A 144 -2.63 2.97 14.49
C ASN A 144 -1.22 2.90 13.88
N GLY A 145 -0.38 3.88 14.24
CA GLY A 145 1.03 3.95 13.88
C GLY A 145 1.84 2.70 14.25
N PRO A 146 1.72 2.16 15.49
CA PRO A 146 2.39 0.93 15.90
C PRO A 146 2.21 -0.24 14.93
N ARG A 147 0.96 -0.60 14.65
CA ARG A 147 0.65 -1.73 13.78
C ARG A 147 1.04 -1.45 12.33
N ALA A 148 0.83 -0.23 11.85
CA ALA A 148 1.26 0.16 10.50
C ALA A 148 2.78 0.00 10.31
N TYR A 149 3.56 0.43 11.30
CA TYR A 149 5.01 0.31 11.30
C TYR A 149 5.45 -1.16 11.31
N CYS A 150 5.06 -1.91 12.34
CA CYS A 150 5.58 -3.26 12.56
C CYS A 150 5.13 -4.25 11.49
N ILE A 151 3.86 -4.21 11.11
CA ILE A 151 3.26 -5.27 10.28
C ILE A 151 3.42 -4.99 8.79
N TYR A 152 3.49 -3.71 8.40
CA TYR A 152 3.41 -3.34 6.99
C TYR A 152 4.65 -2.62 6.49
N PHE A 153 5.08 -1.54 7.14
CA PHE A 153 6.16 -0.70 6.58
C PHE A 153 7.55 -1.29 6.76
N VAL A 154 7.86 -1.89 7.90
CA VAL A 154 9.17 -2.55 8.11
C VAL A 154 9.35 -3.72 7.13
N PRO A 155 8.41 -4.70 7.03
CA PRO A 155 8.53 -5.77 6.05
C PRO A 155 8.57 -5.26 4.61
N CYS A 156 7.79 -4.23 4.29
CA CYS A 156 7.81 -3.62 2.96
C CYS A 156 9.18 -3.00 2.63
N LEU A 157 9.80 -2.29 3.58
CA LEU A 157 11.10 -1.67 3.39
C LEU A 157 12.20 -2.70 3.21
N GLU A 158 12.27 -3.69 4.11
CA GLU A 158 13.28 -4.75 4.07
C GLU A 158 13.21 -5.54 2.76
N ARG A 159 12.00 -5.91 2.32
CA ARG A 159 11.79 -6.62 1.05
C ARG A 159 12.10 -5.76 -0.16
N ALA A 160 11.66 -4.50 -0.17
CA ALA A 160 11.96 -3.58 -1.27
C ALA A 160 13.48 -3.37 -1.43
N MET A 161 14.21 -3.25 -0.32
CA MET A 161 15.67 -3.15 -0.33
C MET A 161 16.33 -4.44 -0.81
N ALA A 162 15.92 -5.60 -0.30
CA ALA A 162 16.46 -6.90 -0.72
C ALA A 162 16.26 -7.19 -2.21
N ARG A 163 15.29 -6.53 -2.85
CA ARG A 163 14.97 -6.67 -4.28
C ARG A 163 15.42 -5.48 -5.13
N SER A 164 16.15 -4.52 -4.56
CA SER A 164 16.63 -3.31 -5.24
C SER A 164 15.49 -2.51 -5.89
N LEU A 165 14.33 -2.45 -5.22
CA LEU A 165 13.17 -1.66 -5.61
C LEU A 165 13.20 -0.30 -4.92
N THR A 166 14.12 0.57 -5.38
CA THR A 166 14.47 1.84 -4.73
C THR A 166 13.26 2.77 -4.52
N ARG A 167 12.32 2.81 -5.47
CA ARG A 167 11.12 3.67 -5.37
C ARG A 167 10.18 3.21 -4.27
N GLU A 168 9.90 1.91 -4.22
CA GLU A 168 9.07 1.28 -3.20
C GLU A 168 9.73 1.38 -1.82
N ALA A 169 11.05 1.17 -1.73
CA ALA A 169 11.82 1.35 -0.50
C ALA A 169 11.73 2.80 0.01
N GLN A 170 11.84 3.79 -0.88
CA GLN A 170 11.73 5.21 -0.50
C GLN A 170 10.33 5.55 0.01
N GLN A 171 9.28 5.01 -0.62
CA GLN A 171 7.90 5.19 -0.15
C GLN A 171 7.70 4.53 1.22
N ALA A 172 8.12 3.28 1.38
CA ALA A 172 8.02 2.54 2.63
C ALA A 172 8.76 3.27 3.76
N ARG A 173 9.99 3.75 3.51
CA ARG A 173 10.76 4.57 4.46
C ARG A 173 10.00 5.84 4.87
N GLY A 174 9.43 6.57 3.91
CA GLY A 174 8.67 7.78 4.19
C GLY A 174 7.46 7.53 5.11
N TYR A 175 6.72 6.45 4.86
CA TYR A 175 5.58 6.08 5.71
C TYR A 175 6.00 5.46 7.04
N ALA A 176 7.09 4.70 7.09
CA ALA A 176 7.67 4.19 8.33
C ALA A 176 8.06 5.34 9.26
N LEU A 177 8.74 6.37 8.74
CA LEU A 177 9.06 7.59 9.50
C LEU A 177 7.79 8.31 10.00
N GLN A 178 6.73 8.36 9.18
CA GLN A 178 5.45 8.93 9.61
C GLN A 178 4.82 8.12 10.77
N ALA A 179 4.89 6.79 10.70
CA ALA A 179 4.41 5.90 11.75
C ALA A 179 5.20 6.07 13.05
N LEU A 180 6.53 6.07 12.98
CA LEU A 180 7.42 6.29 14.12
C LEU A 180 7.17 7.64 14.80
N ARG A 181 6.88 8.70 14.03
CA ARG A 181 6.49 10.00 14.59
C ARG A 181 5.17 9.93 15.36
N GLN A 182 4.18 9.17 14.89
CA GLN A 182 2.95 8.94 15.67
C GLN A 182 3.26 8.18 16.97
N ILE A 183 4.17 7.22 16.94
CA ILE A 183 4.59 6.46 18.13
C ILE A 183 5.32 7.38 19.12
N GLY A 184 6.25 8.22 18.64
CA GLY A 184 6.92 9.23 19.47
C GLY A 184 5.94 10.17 20.16
N GLN A 185 4.90 10.62 19.45
CA GLN A 185 3.83 11.44 20.04
C GLN A 185 3.06 10.74 21.17
N LEU A 186 2.95 9.41 21.15
CA LEU A 186 2.35 8.65 22.26
C LEU A 186 3.23 8.72 23.51
N TYR A 187 4.55 8.59 23.35
CA TYR A 187 5.50 8.74 24.44
C TYR A 187 5.57 10.18 24.97
N ASP A 188 5.58 11.17 24.09
CA ASP A 188 5.57 12.59 24.47
C ASP A 188 4.30 12.97 25.25
N GLY A 189 3.17 12.31 24.97
CA GLY A 189 1.91 12.51 25.66
C GLY A 189 1.82 11.87 27.05
N ALA A 190 2.73 10.95 27.39
CA ALA A 190 2.76 10.25 28.67
C ALA A 190 4.19 10.02 29.18
N PRO A 191 4.99 11.08 29.38
CA PRO A 191 6.43 10.97 29.68
C PRO A 191 6.70 10.33 31.04
N GLU A 192 5.77 10.42 31.98
CA GLU A 192 5.89 9.86 33.33
C GLU A 192 5.61 8.35 33.38
N ASN A 193 5.06 7.76 32.31
CA ASN A 193 4.68 6.35 32.29
C ASN A 193 4.95 5.68 30.92
N PRO A 194 6.24 5.56 30.51
CA PRO A 194 6.61 4.95 29.25
C PRO A 194 6.22 3.46 29.17
N ASP A 195 6.13 2.76 30.30
CA ASP A 195 5.72 1.35 30.34
C ASP A 195 4.26 1.17 29.93
N ALA A 196 3.35 2.06 30.38
CA ALA A 196 1.96 2.04 29.95
C ALA A 196 1.84 2.31 28.43
N VAL A 197 2.69 3.18 27.87
CA VAL A 197 2.74 3.42 26.43
C VAL A 197 3.23 2.17 25.69
N SER A 198 4.26 1.49 26.19
CA SER A 198 4.74 0.22 25.62
C SER A 198 3.64 -0.85 25.59
N ILE A 199 2.89 -1.01 26.69
CA ILE A 199 1.77 -1.96 26.77
C ILE A 199 0.67 -1.58 25.77
N TYR A 200 0.37 -0.29 25.65
CA TYR A 200 -0.58 0.21 24.67
C TYR A 200 -0.13 -0.07 23.23
N ILE A 201 1.14 0.14 22.90
CA ILE A 201 1.73 -0.16 21.60
C ILE A 201 1.60 -1.65 21.29
N GLU A 202 1.96 -2.51 22.25
CA GLU A 202 1.83 -3.97 22.13
C GLU A 202 0.37 -4.40 21.85
N ALA A 203 -0.58 -3.83 22.61
CA ALA A 203 -2.00 -4.05 22.38
C ALA A 203 -2.43 -3.57 20.98
N LYS A 204 -1.95 -2.41 20.53
CA LYS A 204 -2.23 -1.86 19.20
C LYS A 204 -1.69 -2.70 18.06
N ILE A 205 -0.50 -3.28 18.22
CA ILE A 205 0.03 -4.23 17.24
C ILE A 205 -0.84 -5.49 17.23
N SER A 206 -1.31 -5.94 18.39
CA SER A 206 -2.17 -7.12 18.56
C SER A 206 -3.64 -6.92 18.16
N GLU A 207 -4.08 -5.70 17.83
CA GLU A 207 -5.47 -5.38 17.43
C GLU A 207 -5.89 -5.99 16.05
N GLY A 208 -5.21 -7.04 15.58
CA GLY A 208 -5.46 -7.68 14.30
C GLY A 208 -6.81 -8.39 14.18
N THR A 209 -7.44 -8.20 13.02
CA THR A 209 -8.71 -8.79 12.60
C THR A 209 -8.51 -10.07 11.78
N PHE A 210 -9.35 -11.08 12.03
CA PHE A 210 -9.75 -12.33 11.32
C PHE A 210 -8.71 -13.14 10.53
N ILE A 211 -7.81 -12.53 9.75
CA ILE A 211 -6.96 -13.23 8.77
C ILE A 211 -5.68 -13.82 9.39
N GLU A 212 -5.14 -13.22 10.46
CA GLU A 212 -4.02 -13.80 11.23
C GLU A 212 -4.42 -15.11 11.94
N THR A 213 -5.70 -15.31 12.22
CA THR A 213 -6.23 -16.49 12.93
C THR A 213 -6.55 -17.68 12.02
N ASP A 214 -7.01 -17.45 10.78
CA ASP A 214 -7.60 -18.51 9.94
C ASP A 214 -6.68 -19.07 8.84
N MET A 215 -5.57 -18.40 8.51
CA MET A 215 -4.65 -18.85 7.47
C MET A 215 -3.25 -19.02 8.04
N ARG A 216 -3.05 -20.08 8.83
CA ARG A 216 -1.71 -20.50 9.25
C ARG A 216 -0.99 -21.21 8.09
N PRO A 217 0.31 -20.93 7.88
CA PRO A 217 1.11 -21.62 6.87
C PRO A 217 1.02 -23.14 7.02
N THR A 218 0.87 -23.85 5.90
CA THR A 218 1.15 -25.28 5.91
C THR A 218 2.66 -25.45 5.89
N VAL A 219 3.26 -25.80 7.04
CA VAL A 219 4.68 -26.15 7.13
C VAL A 219 4.85 -27.58 6.62
N VAL A 220 5.58 -27.76 5.52
CA VAL A 220 5.95 -29.08 4.99
C VAL A 220 7.47 -29.20 5.12
N ASP A 221 7.95 -30.22 5.81
CA ASP A 221 9.39 -30.51 6.00
C ASP A 221 10.22 -29.35 6.59
N GLY A 222 9.62 -28.57 7.49
CA GLY A 222 10.32 -27.46 8.17
C GLY A 222 10.58 -26.23 7.29
N VAL A 223 10.09 -26.22 6.05
CA VAL A 223 10.15 -25.07 5.15
C VAL A 223 8.74 -24.52 5.00
N SER A 224 8.55 -23.25 5.36
CA SER A 224 7.32 -22.55 5.04
C SER A 224 7.22 -22.42 3.51
N GLN A 225 6.21 -23.06 2.91
CA GLN A 225 5.87 -22.82 1.49
C GLN A 225 5.08 -21.51 1.32
N ASP A 226 4.87 -20.77 2.41
CA ASP A 226 4.10 -19.54 2.37
C ASP A 226 4.87 -18.43 1.64
N PRO A 227 4.37 -17.94 0.49
CA PRO A 227 4.92 -16.73 -0.13
C PRO A 227 4.83 -15.50 0.80
N LEU A 228 4.01 -15.59 1.85
CA LEU A 228 3.84 -14.64 2.94
C LEU A 228 4.58 -15.05 4.22
N ALA A 229 5.58 -15.94 4.21
CA ALA A 229 6.34 -16.27 5.44
C ALA A 229 6.91 -15.04 6.18
N SER A 230 7.08 -13.90 5.50
CA SER A 230 7.43 -12.61 6.12
C SER A 230 6.29 -11.92 6.89
N TYR A 231 5.08 -12.50 6.91
CA TYR A 231 3.90 -12.06 7.65
C TYR A 231 3.74 -12.80 8.97
N ASP A 232 4.58 -13.80 9.28
CA ASP A 232 4.51 -14.42 10.60
C ASP A 232 5.04 -13.40 11.60
N ILE A 233 4.12 -12.58 12.08
CA ILE A 233 4.37 -11.55 13.09
C ILE A 233 5.08 -12.23 14.26
N ASN A 234 4.74 -13.47 14.60
CA ASN A 234 5.30 -14.15 15.76
C ASN A 234 6.81 -14.42 15.66
N ASP A 235 7.35 -14.68 14.46
CA ASP A 235 8.77 -15.01 14.29
C ASP A 235 9.67 -13.76 14.38
N ASP A 236 9.13 -12.57 14.09
CA ASP A 236 9.88 -11.32 14.06
C ASP A 236 9.30 -10.21 14.97
N PHE A 237 8.25 -10.51 15.74
CA PHE A 237 7.52 -9.54 16.57
C PHE A 237 8.45 -8.88 17.55
N GLU A 238 9.18 -9.67 18.34
CA GLU A 238 10.08 -9.15 19.37
C GLU A 238 11.20 -8.31 18.76
N ARG A 239 11.72 -8.71 17.60
CA ARG A 239 12.74 -7.93 16.90
C ARG A 239 12.19 -6.55 16.53
N VAL A 240 11.06 -6.50 15.82
CA VAL A 240 10.52 -5.23 15.32
C VAL A 240 9.92 -4.38 16.45
N PHE A 241 9.25 -5.01 17.42
CA PHE A 241 8.71 -4.35 18.60
C PHE A 241 9.81 -3.72 19.45
N SER A 242 10.97 -4.36 19.59
CA SER A 242 12.10 -3.79 20.32
C SER A 242 12.57 -2.44 19.78
N LEU A 243 12.39 -2.18 18.47
CA LEU A 243 12.74 -0.91 17.82
C LEU A 243 11.84 0.26 18.25
N ILE A 244 10.66 -0.03 18.81
CA ILE A 244 9.66 0.98 19.17
C ILE A 244 9.18 0.87 20.62
N ARG A 245 9.81 0.03 21.42
CA ARG A 245 9.42 -0.29 22.80
C ARG A 245 9.70 0.83 23.81
N SER A 246 10.56 1.78 23.45
CA SER A 246 10.91 2.91 24.31
C SER A 246 11.08 4.21 23.50
N PRO A 247 11.00 5.39 24.15
CA PRO A 247 11.24 6.67 23.48
C PRO A 247 12.62 6.72 22.80
N ASP A 248 13.64 6.22 23.49
CA ASP A 248 15.02 6.18 22.97
C ASP A 248 15.15 5.25 21.77
N ALA A 249 14.47 4.10 21.79
CA ALA A 249 14.44 3.16 20.66
C ALA A 249 13.78 3.80 19.44
N VAL A 250 12.62 4.46 19.63
CA VAL A 250 11.93 5.19 18.56
C VAL A 250 12.83 6.29 17.97
N ALA A 251 13.50 7.07 18.83
CA ALA A 251 14.41 8.13 18.39
C ALA A 251 15.62 7.57 17.62
N ALA A 252 16.20 6.47 18.08
CA ALA A 252 17.29 5.78 17.41
C ALA A 252 16.86 5.24 16.04
N GLU A 253 15.68 4.64 15.96
CA GLU A 253 15.14 4.08 14.72
C GLU A 253 14.82 5.18 13.69
N ILE A 254 14.23 6.31 14.12
CA ILE A 254 14.03 7.48 13.25
C ILE A 254 15.38 7.94 12.67
N LYS A 255 16.40 8.07 13.53
CA LYS A 255 17.75 8.48 13.10
C LYS A 255 18.36 7.47 12.13
N GLN A 256 18.15 6.18 12.35
CA GLN A 256 18.61 5.13 11.46
C GLN A 256 17.94 5.24 10.07
N LEU A 257 16.62 5.36 10.02
CA LEU A 257 15.87 5.48 8.76
C LEU A 257 16.15 6.78 8.02
N ASP A 258 16.38 7.89 8.71
CA ASP A 258 16.76 9.16 8.07
C ASP A 258 18.13 9.09 7.39
N ASN A 259 19.07 8.34 7.97
CA ASN A 259 20.42 8.15 7.44
C ASN A 259 20.54 6.98 6.45
N LEU A 260 19.47 6.21 6.26
CA LEU A 260 19.45 5.05 5.38
C LEU A 260 19.64 5.49 3.91
N LYS A 261 20.78 5.08 3.33
CA LYS A 261 21.05 5.25 1.90
C LYS A 261 20.36 4.15 1.11
N LEU A 262 19.47 4.55 0.21
CA LEU A 262 18.83 3.66 -0.76
C LEU A 262 19.64 3.77 -2.05
N GLU A 263 20.43 2.74 -2.33
CA GLU A 263 21.22 2.63 -3.56
C GLU A 263 20.39 2.08 -4.74
#